data_AF-A0A968JR03-F1
#
_entry.id   AF-A0A968JR03-F1
#
_cell.length_a   1.000
_cell.length_b   1.000
_cell.length_c   1.000
_cell.angle_alpha   90.00
_cell.angle_beta   90.00
_cell.angle_gamma   90.00
#
_symmetry.space_group_name_H-M   'P 1'
#
loop_
_entity.id
_entity.type
_entity.pdbx_description
1 polymer ?
#
loop_
_entity_poly.entity_id
_entity_poly.type
_entity_poly.pdbx_seq_one_letter_code
_entity_poly.pdbx_strand_id
1 'polypeptide(L)'
;MNFDEINNVLKLRNTPDWGIINANASRVGEFINFLKQNQDLDKCIRLEFVELIIASMNEAILQQLDSTHTVNIFLDYIKSIASDDFYAISLVLLEIFRIK
;
A
#
# COMPACT_ATOMS: atom_id res chain seq x y z
N MET A 1 -4.10 -15.82 -6.48
CA MET A 1 -3.77 -15.91 -5.04
C MET A 1 -4.91 -15.27 -4.26
N ASN A 2 -5.38 -15.89 -3.18
CA ASN A 2 -6.41 -15.34 -2.31
C ASN A 2 -5.82 -14.60 -1.10
N PHE A 3 -6.67 -13.98 -0.27
CA PHE A 3 -6.25 -13.23 0.92
C PHE A 3 -5.43 -14.07 1.91
N ASP A 4 -5.87 -15.29 2.22
CA ASP A 4 -5.18 -16.15 3.20
C ASP A 4 -3.78 -16.56 2.73
N GLU A 5 -3.64 -16.88 1.43
CA GLU A 5 -2.35 -17.18 0.83
C GLU A 5 -1.39 -15.98 0.93
N ILE A 6 -1.87 -14.77 0.61
CA ILE A 6 -1.07 -13.54 0.67
C ILE A 6 -0.68 -13.23 2.11
N ASN A 7 -1.64 -13.30 3.04
CA ASN A 7 -1.40 -13.06 4.46
C ASN A 7 -0.31 -13.98 5.01
N ASN A 8 -0.31 -15.25 4.59
CA ASN A 8 0.70 -16.22 5.00
C ASN A 8 2.09 -15.96 4.38
N VAL A 9 2.14 -15.54 3.11
CA VAL A 9 3.39 -15.22 2.41
C VAL A 9 4.03 -13.96 2.99
N LEU A 10 3.25 -12.89 3.11
CA LEU A 10 3.72 -11.58 3.59
C LEU A 10 3.67 -11.44 5.12
N LYS A 11 3.29 -12.49 5.84
CA LYS A 11 3.16 -12.49 7.31
C LYS A 11 2.27 -11.34 7.81
N LEU A 12 1.17 -11.07 7.11
CA LEU A 12 0.18 -10.07 7.49
C LEU A 12 -0.81 -10.68 8.50
N ARG A 13 -1.40 -9.83 9.35
CA ARG A 13 -2.54 -10.24 10.15
C ARG A 13 -3.73 -10.47 9.22
N ASN A 14 -4.48 -11.56 9.45
CA ASN A 14 -5.66 -11.87 8.67
C ASN A 14 -6.80 -10.92 9.08
N THR A 15 -7.08 -9.94 8.24
CA THR A 15 -8.02 -8.85 8.48
C THR A 15 -8.52 -8.32 7.14
N PRO A 16 -9.78 -7.84 7.06
CA PRO A 16 -10.28 -7.20 5.86
C PRO A 16 -9.65 -5.82 5.61
N ASP A 17 -9.13 -5.13 6.64
CA ASP A 17 -8.62 -3.76 6.54
C ASP A 17 -7.08 -3.71 6.57
N TRP A 18 -6.42 -4.00 5.44
CA TRP A 18 -4.94 -4.05 5.41
C TRP A 18 -4.29 -2.70 5.68
N GLY A 19 -4.86 -1.61 5.14
CA GLY A 19 -4.35 -0.25 5.33
C GLY A 19 -4.30 0.22 6.79
N ILE A 20 -5.14 -0.33 7.67
CA ILE A 20 -5.22 0.09 9.07
C ILE A 20 -4.36 -0.80 9.96
N ILE A 21 -4.47 -2.12 9.80
CA ILE A 21 -3.89 -3.09 10.74
C ILE A 21 -2.47 -3.51 10.35
N ASN A 22 -2.19 -3.56 9.04
CA ASN A 22 -0.96 -4.14 8.50
C ASN A 22 0.01 -3.10 7.96
N ALA A 23 -0.34 -1.80 8.01
CA ALA A 23 0.55 -0.71 7.63
C ALA A 23 1.90 -0.82 8.36
N ASN A 24 2.97 -0.59 7.60
CA ASN A 24 4.32 -0.65 8.14
C ASN A 24 5.29 0.20 7.31
N ALA A 25 5.77 1.28 7.91
CA ALA A 25 6.76 2.20 7.35
C ALA A 25 7.95 1.53 6.63
N SER A 26 8.45 0.41 7.16
CA SER A 26 9.65 -0.25 6.63
C SER A 26 9.39 -1.18 5.43
N ARG A 27 8.12 -1.47 5.12
CA ARG A 27 7.73 -2.51 4.14
C ARG A 27 7.13 -1.98 2.85
N VAL A 28 7.11 -0.66 2.64
CA VAL A 28 6.55 0.00 1.43
C VAL A 28 7.10 -0.63 0.14
N GLY A 29 8.42 -0.78 0.04
CA GLY A 29 9.05 -1.37 -1.14
C GLY A 29 8.72 -2.84 -1.33
N GLU A 30 8.56 -3.60 -0.24
CA GLU A 30 8.16 -5.01 -0.28
C GLU A 30 6.76 -5.17 -0.86
N PHE A 31 5.80 -4.38 -0.36
CA PHE A 31 4.41 -4.42 -0.82
C PHE A 31 4.28 -4.04 -2.30
N ILE A 32 4.98 -2.99 -2.73
CA ILE A 32 5.03 -2.58 -4.15
C ILE A 32 5.64 -3.69 -5.01
N ASN A 33 6.74 -4.30 -4.58
CA ASN A 33 7.40 -5.37 -5.33
C ASN A 33 6.53 -6.62 -5.43
N PHE A 34 5.84 -6.98 -4.34
CA PHE A 34 4.92 -8.11 -4.35
C PHE A 34 3.80 -7.91 -5.37
N LEU A 35 3.17 -6.74 -5.38
CA LEU A 35 2.12 -6.41 -6.34
C LEU A 35 2.67 -6.43 -7.78
N LYS A 36 3.87 -5.88 -8.00
CA LYS A 36 4.52 -5.88 -9.33
C LYS A 36 4.78 -7.29 -9.88
N GLN A 37 5.14 -8.24 -9.01
CA GLN A 37 5.41 -9.63 -9.38
C GLN A 37 4.14 -10.46 -9.57
N ASN A 38 2.97 -9.97 -9.13
CA ASN A 38 1.70 -10.68 -9.15
C ASN A 38 0.62 -9.81 -9.83
N GLN A 39 0.75 -9.58 -11.13
CA GLN A 39 -0.17 -8.71 -11.90
C GLN A 39 -1.58 -9.30 -12.05
N ASP A 40 -1.71 -10.63 -11.98
CA ASP A 40 -2.98 -11.35 -12.18
C ASP A 40 -3.82 -11.46 -10.89
N LEU A 41 -3.54 -10.63 -9.88
CA LEU A 41 -4.33 -10.58 -8.66
C LEU A 41 -5.72 -10.01 -8.91
N ASP A 42 -6.69 -10.51 -8.15
CA ASP A 42 -8.06 -10.02 -8.18
C ASP A 42 -8.12 -8.52 -7.87
N LYS A 43 -9.07 -7.81 -8.49
CA LYS A 43 -9.22 -6.35 -8.34
C LYS A 43 -9.38 -5.94 -6.87
N CYS A 44 -10.13 -6.68 -6.07
CA CYS A 44 -10.32 -6.35 -4.65
C CYS A 44 -9.01 -6.45 -3.88
N ILE A 45 -8.22 -7.50 -4.12
CA ILE A 45 -6.89 -7.68 -3.51
C ILE A 45 -5.94 -6.55 -3.95
N ARG A 46 -5.96 -6.16 -5.22
CA ARG A 46 -5.15 -5.04 -5.71
C ARG A 46 -5.48 -3.74 -4.99
N LEU A 47 -6.76 -3.46 -4.73
CA LEU A 47 -7.19 -2.27 -3.99
C LEU A 47 -6.69 -2.29 -2.54
N GLU A 48 -6.78 -3.43 -1.85
CA GLU A 48 -6.23 -3.58 -0.50
C GLU A 48 -4.72 -3.32 -0.44
N PHE A 49 -3.98 -3.73 -1.47
CA PHE A 49 -2.56 -3.38 -1.59
C PHE A 49 -2.33 -1.87 -1.79
N VAL A 50 -3.16 -1.20 -2.58
CA VAL A 50 -3.07 0.27 -2.76
C VAL A 50 -3.20 0.96 -1.41
N GLU A 51 -4.23 0.61 -0.63
CA GLU A 51 -4.45 1.18 0.70
C GLU A 51 -3.29 0.87 1.66
N LEU A 52 -2.84 -0.39 1.70
CA LEU A 52 -1.70 -0.82 2.51
C LEU A 52 -0.42 -0.06 2.18
N ILE A 53 -0.10 0.12 0.89
CA ILE A 53 1.09 0.83 0.43
C ILE A 53 1.01 2.31 0.81
N ILE A 54 -0.13 2.96 0.60
CA ILE A 54 -0.31 4.38 0.94
C ILE A 54 -0.21 4.57 2.46
N ALA A 55 -0.92 3.77 3.25
CA ALA A 55 -0.87 3.86 4.71
C ALA A 55 0.55 3.62 5.25
N SER A 56 1.25 2.63 4.72
CA SER A 56 2.65 2.35 5.07
C SER A 56 3.59 3.50 4.69
N MET A 57 3.40 4.12 3.52
CA MET A 57 4.20 5.28 3.13
C MET A 57 3.93 6.48 4.03
N ASN A 58 2.67 6.68 4.42
CA ASN A 58 2.30 7.75 5.35
C ASN A 58 2.93 7.54 6.73
N GLU A 59 2.95 6.30 7.25
CA GLU A 59 3.71 5.98 8.46
C GLU A 59 5.19 6.30 8.29
N ALA A 60 5.79 5.95 7.14
CA ALA A 60 7.20 6.25 6.87
C ALA A 60 7.49 7.75 6.91
N ILE A 61 6.65 8.57 6.28
CA ILE A 61 6.78 10.04 6.30
C ILE A 61 6.61 10.59 7.71
N LEU A 62 5.59 10.14 8.45
CA LEU A 62 5.32 10.60 9.81
C LEU A 62 6.46 10.26 10.77
N GLN A 63 7.08 9.08 10.59
CA GLN A 63 8.19 8.61 11.40
C GLN A 63 9.57 9.08 10.88
N GLN A 64 9.62 9.83 9.76
CA GLN A 64 10.86 10.26 9.09
C GLN A 64 11.77 9.09 8.71
N LEU A 65 11.16 7.96 8.32
CA LEU A 65 11.82 6.75 7.84
C LEU A 65 11.81 6.66 6.30
N ASP A 66 11.29 7.68 5.63
CA ASP A 66 11.26 7.76 4.18
C ASP A 66 12.64 8.11 3.61
N SER A 67 13.30 7.11 3.01
CA SER A 67 14.52 7.35 2.23
C SER A 67 14.17 7.87 0.83
N THR A 68 15.08 8.63 0.20
CA THR A 68 14.92 9.05 -1.20
C THR A 68 14.63 7.87 -2.13
N HIS A 69 15.24 6.70 -1.86
CA HIS A 69 14.99 5.49 -2.62
C HIS A 69 13.55 4.99 -2.46
N THR A 70 13.05 4.91 -1.22
CA THR A 70 11.67 4.50 -0.92
C THR A 70 10.65 5.46 -1.55
N VAL A 71 10.89 6.76 -1.43
CA VAL A 71 10.06 7.81 -2.04
C VAL A 71 10.00 7.65 -3.56
N ASN A 72 11.14 7.43 -4.21
CA ASN A 72 11.17 7.25 -5.66
C ASN A 72 10.39 6.00 -6.10
N ILE A 73 10.56 4.86 -5.41
CA ILE A 73 9.80 3.64 -5.69
C ILE A 73 8.30 3.88 -5.54
N PHE A 74 7.89 4.59 -4.49
CA PHE A 74 6.48 4.94 -4.25
C PHE A 74 5.93 5.86 -5.34
N LEU A 75 6.65 6.91 -5.71
CA LEU A 75 6.21 7.83 -6.77
C LEU A 75 6.10 7.15 -8.13
N ASP A 76 7.03 6.26 -8.46
CA ASP A 76 6.96 5.47 -9.68
C ASP A 76 5.76 4.50 -9.66
N TYR A 77 5.46 3.92 -8.49
CA TYR A 77 4.25 3.13 -8.31
C TYR A 77 2.98 3.98 -8.52
N ILE A 78 2.84 5.14 -7.86
CA ILE A 78 1.67 6.01 -8.02
C ILE A 78 1.45 6.43 -9.48
N LYS A 79 2.51 6.77 -10.21
CA LYS A 79 2.42 7.10 -11.65
C LYS A 79 1.93 5.93 -12.51
N SER A 80 2.13 4.70 -12.06
CA SER A 80 1.72 3.49 -12.78
C SER A 80 0.27 3.10 -12.55
N ILE A 81 -0.39 3.69 -11.53
CA ILE A 81 -1.80 3.42 -11.25
C ILE A 81 -2.67 4.22 -12.24
N ALA A 82 -3.56 3.53 -12.96
CA ALA A 82 -4.48 4.16 -13.91
C ALA A 82 -5.52 5.06 -13.20
N SER A 83 -6.06 6.05 -13.91
CA SER A 83 -7.00 7.07 -13.39
C SER A 83 -8.26 6.51 -12.74
N ASP A 84 -8.63 5.27 -13.02
CA ASP A 84 -9.87 4.66 -12.53
C ASP A 84 -9.70 4.02 -11.13
N ASP A 85 -8.47 3.75 -10.72
CA ASP A 85 -8.09 3.33 -9.35
C ASP A 85 -7.90 4.57 -8.43
N PHE A 86 -7.94 5.78 -9.00
CA PHE A 86 -7.62 7.06 -8.34
C PHE A 86 -8.63 7.50 -7.28
N TYR A 87 -9.90 7.10 -7.41
CA TYR A 87 -10.94 7.42 -6.41
C TYR A 87 -10.61 6.84 -5.02
N ALA A 88 -9.99 5.66 -4.97
CA ALA A 88 -9.51 5.03 -3.74
C ALA A 88 -8.32 5.80 -3.14
N ILE A 89 -7.38 6.25 -4.00
CA ILE A 89 -6.23 7.07 -3.59
C ILE A 89 -6.68 8.39 -2.95
N SER A 90 -7.69 9.05 -3.52
CA SER A 90 -8.19 10.33 -3.00
C SER A 90 -8.88 10.23 -1.63
N LEU A 91 -9.54 9.11 -1.32
CA LEU A 91 -10.18 8.90 -0.02
C LEU A 91 -9.14 8.67 1.09
N VAL A 92 -8.12 7.84 0.83
CA VAL A 92 -7.06 7.54 1.82
C VAL A 92 -6.17 8.76 2.10
N LEU A 93 -5.85 9.56 1.07
CA LEU A 93 -5.09 10.80 1.28
C LEU A 93 -5.89 11.83 2.10
N LEU A 94 -7.21 11.96 1.89
CA LEU A 94 -8.05 12.93 2.60
C LEU A 94 -8.17 12.64 4.11
N GLU A 95 -8.21 11.38 4.52
CA GLU A 95 -8.30 11.04 5.94
C GLU A 95 -7.00 11.33 6.70
N ILE A 96 -5.86 11.15 6.06
CA ILE A 96 -4.55 11.32 6.70
C ILE A 96 -4.13 12.80 6.80
N PHE A 97 -4.54 13.65 5.85
CA PHE A 97 -4.33 15.10 5.95
C PHE A 97 -5.31 15.81 6.90
N ARG A 98 -6.38 15.14 7.37
CA ARG A 98 -7.34 15.69 8.34
C ARG A 98 -6.89 15.59 9.80
N ILE A 99 -5.81 14.87 10.10
CA ILE A 99 -5.25 14.71 11.46
C ILE A 99 -4.07 15.69 11.67
N LYS A 100 -4.24 16.95 11.26
CA LYS A 100 -3.36 18.07 11.62
C LYS A 100 -4.17 19.21 12.22
#